data_AF-A0A0G1U971-F1
#
_entry.id   AF-A0A0G1U971-F1
#
_cell.length_a   1.000
_cell.length_b   1.000
_cell.length_c   1.000
_cell.angle_alpha   90.00
_cell.angle_beta   90.00
_cell.angle_gamma   90.00
#
_symmetry.space_group_name_H-M   'P 1'
#
loop_
_entity.id
_entity.type
_entity.pdbx_description
1 polymer ?
#
loop_
_entity_poly.entity_id
_entity_poly.type
_entity_poly.pdbx_seq_one_letter_code
_entity_poly.pdbx_strand_id
1 'polypeptide(L)'
;MVAYFCLEYAFDDNPDFYRGGLGVLSGDLLLQAEKDNFPLVALGLYYSHSSEFNLVRDSDHEIVKIPVEVGDHVVAVQAWAKSFGQNQLLLLDSNLPENSPEDRKICQLLYDPDKLTMLKQQLILCIGGVRLLRQLGIPVDVYHLNEGHTAMVLLELGRENQELYRRTVATKHTIFFGAGLHLTPGELSAGLSLFLKKYGMDFAA
;
A
#
# COMPACT_ATOMS: atom_id res chain seq x y z
N MET A 1 4.63 17.66 -0.65
CA MET A 1 3.66 16.61 -0.33
C MET A 1 4.41 15.32 0.01
N VAL A 2 4.09 14.72 1.16
CA VAL A 2 4.63 13.42 1.58
C VAL A 2 3.60 12.33 1.30
N ALA A 3 4.00 11.25 0.63
CA ALA A 3 3.22 10.02 0.55
C ALA A 3 3.68 9.05 1.64
N TYR A 4 2.83 8.83 2.64
CA TYR A 4 3.13 8.00 3.82
C TYR A 4 2.46 6.64 3.69
N PHE A 5 3.24 5.59 3.49
CA PHE A 5 2.76 4.22 3.35
C PHE A 5 2.80 3.50 4.69
N CYS A 6 1.71 2.87 5.09
CA CYS A 6 1.64 1.98 6.24
C CYS A 6 0.54 0.93 6.08
N LEU A 7 0.68 -0.21 6.76
CA LEU A 7 -0.39 -1.21 6.81
C LEU A 7 -1.49 -0.84 7.81
N GLU A 8 -1.23 0.02 8.79
CA GLU A 8 -2.18 0.29 9.87
C GLU A 8 -2.27 1.77 10.24
N TYR A 9 -3.48 2.20 10.60
CA TYR A 9 -3.79 3.55 11.04
C TYR A 9 -4.88 3.50 12.12
N ALA A 10 -4.56 3.98 13.32
CA ALA A 10 -5.54 4.17 14.37
C ALA A 10 -6.06 5.62 14.32
N PHE A 11 -7.01 5.89 13.42
CA PHE A 11 -7.68 7.19 13.33
C PHE A 11 -9.05 7.21 14.01
N ASP A 12 -9.54 6.05 14.43
CA ASP A 12 -10.75 5.82 15.24
C ASP A 12 -10.58 4.55 16.08
N ASP A 13 -11.63 4.16 16.80
CA ASP A 13 -11.65 2.97 17.64
C ASP A 13 -11.88 1.66 16.86
N ASN A 14 -11.83 1.66 15.52
CA ASN A 14 -12.06 0.46 14.72
C ASN A 14 -10.82 -0.45 14.76
N PRO A 15 -10.92 -1.64 15.39
CA PRO A 15 -9.78 -2.53 15.53
C PRO A 15 -9.32 -3.12 14.20
N ASP A 16 -10.11 -3.06 13.12
CA ASP A 16 -9.73 -3.64 11.84
C ASP A 16 -8.55 -2.90 11.18
N PHE A 17 -8.36 -1.62 11.50
CA PHE A 17 -7.32 -0.79 10.88
C PHE A 17 -6.00 -0.72 11.67
N TYR A 18 -5.91 -1.30 12.87
CA TYR A 18 -4.66 -1.32 13.64
C TYR A 18 -4.59 -2.47 14.66
N ARG A 19 -3.37 -2.84 15.08
CA ARG A 19 -3.15 -3.82 16.16
C ARG A 19 -2.29 -3.30 17.31
N GLY A 20 -1.53 -2.23 17.12
CA GLY A 20 -0.59 -1.78 18.14
C GLY A 20 -0.03 -0.38 17.90
N GLY A 21 1.15 -0.14 18.47
CA GLY A 21 1.76 1.19 18.49
C GLY A 21 2.11 1.76 17.11
N LEU A 22 2.33 0.92 16.10
CA LEU A 22 2.63 1.37 14.74
C LEU A 22 1.43 2.10 14.10
N GLY A 23 0.22 1.59 14.33
CA GLY A 23 -1.04 2.15 13.87
C GLY A 23 -1.42 3.39 14.66
N VAL A 24 -1.20 3.39 15.98
CA VAL A 24 -1.35 4.61 16.82
C VAL A 24 -0.44 5.71 16.32
N LEU A 25 0.85 5.43 16.12
CA LEU A 25 1.79 6.40 15.59
C LEU A 25 1.37 6.92 14.20
N SER A 26 0.92 6.04 13.32
CA SER A 26 0.52 6.40 11.95
C SER A 26 -0.77 7.22 11.93
N GLY A 27 -1.71 6.93 12.82
CA GLY A 27 -2.93 7.72 13.02
C GLY A 27 -2.61 9.11 13.59
N ASP A 28 -1.80 9.17 14.64
CA ASP A 28 -1.36 10.44 15.25
C ASP A 28 -0.58 11.30 14.25
N LEU A 29 0.29 10.71 13.43
CA LEU A 29 1.03 11.44 12.40
C LEU A 29 0.07 12.07 11.37
N LEU A 30 -0.97 11.35 10.95
CA LEU A 30 -1.97 11.85 10.01
C LEU A 30 -2.78 13.01 10.62
N LEU A 31 -3.23 12.84 11.88
CA LEU A 31 -3.98 13.88 12.60
C LEU A 31 -3.11 15.11 12.90
N GLN A 32 -1.83 14.92 13.24
CA GLN A 32 -0.91 16.01 13.50
C GLN A 32 -0.56 16.77 12.21
N ALA A 33 -0.35 16.05 11.09
CA ALA A 33 -0.13 16.67 9.79
C ALA A 33 -1.31 17.53 9.36
N GLU A 34 -2.55 17.12 9.68
CA GLU A 34 -3.74 17.94 9.46
C GLU A 34 -3.70 19.23 10.31
N LYS A 35 -3.48 19.11 11.63
CA LYS A 35 -3.40 20.26 12.54
C LYS A 35 -2.35 21.30 12.13
N ASP A 36 -1.20 20.83 11.65
CA ASP A 36 -0.07 21.68 11.25
C ASP A 36 -0.18 22.17 9.80
N ASN A 37 -1.24 21.82 9.07
CA ASN A 37 -1.38 22.05 7.63
C ASN A 37 -0.17 21.51 6.83
N PHE A 38 0.41 20.42 7.29
CA PHE A 38 1.51 19.75 6.60
C PHE A 38 0.94 18.84 5.49
N PRO A 39 1.35 19.01 4.22
CA PRO A 39 0.78 18.28 3.10
C PRO A 39 1.22 16.81 3.12
N LEU A 40 0.26 15.94 3.46
CA LEU A 40 0.45 14.49 3.57
C LEU A 40 -0.72 13.72 2.94
N VAL A 41 -0.37 12.69 2.16
CA VAL A 41 -1.32 11.66 1.72
C VAL A 41 -0.89 10.32 2.32
N ALA A 42 -1.78 9.70 3.08
CA ALA A 42 -1.56 8.40 3.69
C ALA A 42 -2.09 7.29 2.79
N LEU A 43 -1.35 6.18 2.70
CA LEU A 43 -1.72 5.00 1.90
C LEU A 43 -1.71 3.74 2.76
N GLY A 44 -2.80 2.99 2.72
CA GLY A 44 -2.97 1.72 3.43
C GLY A 44 -3.86 0.72 2.68
N LEU A 45 -4.31 -0.31 3.38
CA LEU A 45 -5.25 -1.31 2.85
C LEU A 45 -6.62 -1.15 3.52
N TYR A 46 -7.67 -1.49 2.80
CA TYR A 46 -9.03 -1.43 3.30
C TYR A 46 -9.45 -2.78 3.88
N TYR A 47 -9.37 -2.92 5.20
CA TYR A 47 -9.67 -4.19 5.90
C TYR A 47 -11.17 -4.40 6.17
N SER A 48 -11.94 -3.33 6.26
CA SER A 48 -13.33 -3.38 6.72
C SER A 48 -14.17 -2.30 6.09
N HIS A 49 -15.42 -2.63 5.78
CA HIS A 49 -16.34 -1.69 5.13
C HIS A 49 -16.92 -0.74 6.18
N SER A 50 -16.52 0.52 6.10
CA SER A 50 -17.03 1.65 6.90
C SER A 50 -17.66 2.70 5.99
N SER A 51 -18.79 3.26 6.43
CA SER A 51 -19.49 4.35 5.72
C SER A 51 -18.74 5.68 5.74
N GLU A 52 -17.63 5.78 6.48
CA GLU A 52 -16.79 6.98 6.53
C GLU A 52 -15.86 7.12 5.33
N PHE A 53 -15.74 6.08 4.51
CA PHE A 53 -14.88 6.07 3.33
C PHE A 53 -15.71 6.20 2.06
N ASN A 54 -15.22 7.03 1.15
CA ASN A 54 -15.83 7.24 -0.16
C ASN A 54 -15.01 6.53 -1.23
N LEU A 55 -15.69 5.90 -2.18
CA LEU A 55 -15.01 5.27 -3.31
C LEU A 55 -14.29 6.34 -4.15
N VAL A 56 -13.00 6.10 -4.43
CA VAL A 56 -12.15 7.03 -5.17
C VAL A 56 -12.53 7.03 -6.65
N ARG A 57 -12.63 8.24 -7.20
CA ARG A 57 -12.90 8.49 -8.60
C ARG A 57 -11.81 9.38 -9.20
N ASP A 58 -11.53 9.20 -10.49
CA ASP A 58 -10.58 10.04 -11.21
C ASP A 58 -11.21 11.38 -11.66
N SER A 59 -10.46 12.14 -12.46
CA SER A 59 -10.90 13.42 -13.01
C SER A 59 -12.14 13.33 -13.90
N ASP A 60 -12.41 12.16 -14.47
CA ASP A 60 -13.55 11.90 -15.33
C ASP A 60 -14.76 11.36 -14.54
N HIS A 61 -14.66 11.35 -13.21
CA HIS A 61 -15.64 10.79 -12.27
C HIS A 61 -15.82 9.26 -12.37
N GLU A 62 -14.92 8.57 -13.05
CA GLU A 62 -14.93 7.12 -13.15
C GLU A 62 -14.27 6.48 -11.93
N ILE A 63 -14.74 5.28 -11.55
CA ILE A 63 -14.15 4.56 -10.41
C ILE A 63 -12.72 4.18 -10.78
N VAL A 64 -11.77 4.56 -9.93
CA VAL A 64 -10.37 4.21 -10.14
C VAL A 64 -10.20 2.70 -10.02
N LYS A 65 -9.60 2.09 -11.05
CA LYS A 65 -9.17 0.70 -11.09
C LYS A 65 -7.69 0.61 -11.42
N ILE A 66 -6.91 0.08 -10.48
CA ILE A 66 -5.47 -0.11 -10.61
C ILE A 66 -5.17 -1.60 -10.87
N PRO A 67 -4.56 -1.96 -12.00
CA PRO A 67 -4.04 -3.31 -12.18
C PRO A 67 -2.75 -3.49 -11.38
N VAL A 68 -2.63 -4.56 -10.61
CA VAL A 68 -1.41 -4.93 -9.88
C VAL A 68 -1.00 -6.35 -10.26
N GLU A 69 0.25 -6.52 -10.71
CA GLU A 69 0.82 -7.84 -10.95
C GLU A 69 1.05 -8.57 -9.62
N VAL A 70 0.36 -9.69 -9.43
CA VAL A 70 0.45 -10.52 -8.22
C VAL A 70 0.59 -11.97 -8.65
N GLY A 71 1.71 -12.59 -8.28
CA GLY A 71 2.01 -13.93 -8.76
C GLY A 71 2.17 -13.94 -10.28
N ASP A 72 1.39 -14.78 -10.95
CA ASP A 72 1.38 -14.99 -12.40
C ASP A 72 0.23 -14.25 -13.13
N HIS A 73 -0.59 -13.48 -12.41
CA HIS A 73 -1.77 -12.80 -12.94
C HIS A 73 -1.87 -11.35 -12.45
N VAL A 74 -2.90 -10.64 -12.92
CA VAL A 74 -3.20 -9.26 -12.53
C VAL A 74 -4.41 -9.26 -11.62
N VAL A 75 -4.30 -8.57 -10.49
CA VAL A 75 -5.41 -8.30 -9.57
C VAL A 75 -5.89 -6.87 -9.84
N ALA A 76 -7.19 -6.70 -10.07
CA ALA A 76 -7.81 -5.38 -10.11
C ALA A 76 -7.93 -4.83 -8.68
N VAL A 77 -7.59 -3.57 -8.48
CA VAL A 77 -7.63 -2.92 -7.17
C VAL A 77 -8.42 -1.63 -7.30
N GLN A 78 -9.29 -1.34 -6.33
CA GLN A 78 -9.93 -0.03 -6.19
C GLN A 78 -9.38 0.70 -4.97
N ALA A 79 -9.76 1.95 -4.79
CA ALA A 79 -9.35 2.75 -3.65
C ALA A 79 -10.52 3.43 -2.96
N TRP A 80 -10.39 3.60 -1.65
CA TRP A 80 -11.33 4.26 -0.76
C TRP A 80 -10.64 5.43 -0.08
N ALA A 81 -11.32 6.56 0.08
CA ALA A 81 -10.75 7.78 0.65
C ALA A 81 -11.53 8.29 1.86
N LYS A 82 -10.79 8.71 2.90
CA LYS A 82 -11.28 9.52 4.02
C LYS A 82 -10.46 10.80 4.09
N SER A 83 -11.12 11.94 4.21
CA SER A 83 -10.46 13.26 4.25
C SER A 83 -10.15 13.69 5.68
N PHE A 84 -9.00 14.31 5.85
CA PHE A 84 -8.50 14.91 7.09
C PHE A 84 -8.04 16.33 6.77
N GLY A 85 -8.97 17.28 6.74
CA GLY A 85 -8.70 18.63 6.25
C GLY A 85 -8.27 18.60 4.78
N GLN A 86 -7.06 19.09 4.48
CA GLN A 86 -6.45 19.01 3.14
C GLN A 86 -5.75 17.67 2.86
N ASN A 87 -5.52 16.85 3.90
CA ASN A 87 -4.86 15.56 3.81
C ASN A 87 -5.89 14.46 3.55
N GLN A 88 -5.43 13.32 3.04
CA GLN A 88 -6.29 12.19 2.71
C GLN A 88 -5.65 10.87 3.14
N LEU A 89 -6.49 9.95 3.61
CA LEU A 89 -6.16 8.54 3.77
C LEU A 89 -6.77 7.76 2.60
N LEU A 90 -5.92 7.16 1.77
CA LEU A 90 -6.27 6.32 0.63
C LEU A 90 -6.03 4.85 1.00
N LEU A 91 -7.09 4.04 0.95
CA LEU A 91 -7.04 2.62 1.30
C LEU A 91 -7.34 1.76 0.09
N LEU A 92 -6.42 0.87 -0.27
CA LEU A 92 -6.54 -0.01 -1.43
C LEU A 92 -7.29 -1.31 -1.09
N ASP A 93 -8.11 -1.77 -2.03
CA ASP A 93 -9.03 -2.89 -1.86
C ASP A 93 -9.07 -3.78 -3.11
N SER A 94 -8.94 -5.09 -2.91
CA SER A 94 -9.01 -6.11 -3.97
C SER A 94 -10.37 -6.81 -4.07
N ASN A 95 -11.37 -6.44 -3.26
CA ASN A 95 -12.69 -7.05 -3.26
C ASN A 95 -13.57 -6.60 -4.44
N LEU A 96 -13.14 -6.94 -5.66
CA LEU A 96 -13.87 -6.70 -6.91
C LEU A 96 -14.41 -8.01 -7.50
N PRO A 97 -15.60 -8.00 -8.12
CA PRO A 97 -16.20 -9.20 -8.71
C PRO A 97 -15.43 -9.77 -9.89
N GLU A 98 -14.56 -8.99 -10.53
CA GLU A 98 -13.67 -9.42 -11.62
C GLU A 98 -12.45 -10.21 -11.14
N ASN A 99 -12.11 -10.12 -9.84
CA ASN A 99 -11.03 -10.90 -9.24
C ASN A 99 -11.50 -12.28 -8.82
N SER A 100 -10.55 -13.23 -8.70
CA SER A 100 -10.82 -14.56 -8.15
C SER A 100 -11.36 -14.47 -6.70
N PRO A 101 -12.13 -15.46 -6.23
CA PRO A 101 -12.59 -15.52 -4.85
C PRO A 101 -11.45 -15.44 -3.81
N GLU A 102 -10.26 -15.93 -4.16
CA GLU A 102 -9.06 -15.88 -3.35
C GLU A 102 -8.48 -14.46 -3.32
N ASP A 103 -8.35 -13.79 -4.47
CA ASP A 103 -7.74 -12.46 -4.54
C ASP A 103 -8.64 -11.38 -3.95
N ARG A 104 -9.96 -11.57 -3.97
CA ARG A 104 -10.94 -10.72 -3.26
C ARG A 104 -10.72 -10.70 -1.74
N LYS A 105 -10.00 -11.68 -1.19
CA LYS A 105 -9.74 -11.79 0.24
C LYS A 105 -8.40 -11.19 0.67
N ILE A 106 -7.54 -10.78 -0.27
CA ILE A 106 -6.18 -10.29 0.04
C ILE A 106 -6.23 -9.15 1.07
N CYS A 107 -7.15 -8.20 0.94
CA CYS A 107 -7.23 -7.06 1.85
C CYS A 107 -8.12 -7.30 3.09
N GLN A 108 -8.62 -8.50 3.38
CA GLN A 108 -9.64 -8.69 4.45
C GLN A 108 -9.09 -8.70 5.87
N LEU A 109 -7.79 -8.98 6.06
CA LEU A 109 -7.21 -9.15 7.39
C LEU A 109 -5.90 -8.38 7.53
N LEU A 110 -5.84 -7.48 8.49
CA LEU A 110 -4.59 -6.86 8.94
C LEU A 110 -3.68 -7.93 9.56
N TYR A 111 -2.45 -8.02 9.03
CA TYR A 111 -1.47 -9.06 9.34
C TYR A 111 -1.97 -10.48 9.04
N ASP A 112 -2.25 -10.75 7.76
CA ASP A 112 -2.61 -12.10 7.34
C ASP A 112 -1.51 -13.10 7.76
N PRO A 113 -1.87 -14.22 8.43
CA PRO A 113 -0.91 -15.22 8.88
C PRO A 113 -0.27 -15.99 7.72
N ASP A 114 -0.91 -16.02 6.55
CA ASP A 114 -0.33 -16.62 5.35
C ASP A 114 0.69 -15.66 4.71
N LYS A 115 1.93 -16.14 4.58
CA LYS A 115 3.05 -15.34 4.05
C LYS A 115 2.83 -14.90 2.61
N LEU A 116 2.20 -15.72 1.78
CA LEU A 116 1.95 -15.37 0.39
C LEU A 116 0.88 -14.29 0.33
N THR A 117 -0.22 -14.41 1.07
CA THR A 117 -1.22 -13.35 1.20
C THR A 117 -0.62 -12.05 1.73
N MET A 118 0.26 -12.12 2.73
CA MET A 118 1.02 -10.96 3.22
C MET A 118 1.89 -10.34 2.12
N LEU A 119 2.58 -11.13 1.30
CA LEU A 119 3.30 -10.61 0.13
C LEU A 119 2.34 -9.92 -0.85
N LYS A 120 1.20 -10.55 -1.16
CA LYS A 120 0.17 -9.95 -2.05
C LYS A 120 -0.34 -8.61 -1.50
N GLN A 121 -0.59 -8.51 -0.20
CA GLN A 121 -0.96 -7.26 0.49
C GLN A 121 0.09 -6.17 0.28
N GLN A 122 1.37 -6.50 0.45
CA GLN A 122 2.47 -5.56 0.25
C GLN A 122 2.55 -5.11 -1.21
N LEU A 123 2.36 -6.00 -2.19
CA LEU A 123 2.34 -5.63 -3.61
C LEU A 123 1.17 -4.70 -3.92
N ILE A 124 -0.03 -5.01 -3.44
CA ILE A 124 -1.22 -4.16 -3.62
C ILE A 124 -1.00 -2.78 -3.01
N LEU A 125 -0.58 -2.69 -1.75
CA LEU A 125 -0.32 -1.41 -1.10
C LEU A 125 0.75 -0.61 -1.84
N CYS A 126 1.87 -1.25 -2.13
CA CYS A 126 3.05 -0.53 -2.60
C CYS A 126 2.97 -0.16 -4.09
N ILE A 127 2.81 -1.17 -4.95
CA ILE A 127 2.74 -0.96 -6.40
C ILE A 127 1.42 -0.27 -6.74
N GLY A 128 0.32 -0.77 -6.19
CA GLY A 128 -1.00 -0.17 -6.39
C GLY A 128 -1.07 1.26 -5.85
N GLY A 129 -0.49 1.53 -4.68
CA GLY A 129 -0.48 2.87 -4.08
C GLY A 129 0.30 3.89 -4.90
N VAL A 130 1.48 3.55 -5.42
CA VAL A 130 2.23 4.44 -6.33
C VAL A 130 1.42 4.71 -7.60
N ARG A 131 0.84 3.68 -8.23
CA ARG A 131 0.02 3.83 -9.43
C ARG A 131 -1.25 4.65 -9.19
N LEU A 132 -1.90 4.47 -8.04
CA LEU A 132 -3.04 5.28 -7.61
C LEU A 132 -2.67 6.77 -7.54
N LEU A 133 -1.54 7.11 -6.91
CA LEU A 133 -1.06 8.49 -6.83
C LEU A 133 -0.83 9.09 -8.22
N ARG A 134 -0.28 8.31 -9.15
CA ARG A 134 -0.09 8.73 -10.55
C ARG A 134 -1.42 8.98 -11.25
N GLN A 135 -2.36 8.05 -11.13
CA GLN A 135 -3.68 8.15 -11.78
C GLN A 135 -4.48 9.34 -11.24
N LEU A 136 -4.36 9.65 -9.95
CA LEU A 136 -4.99 10.83 -9.34
C LEU A 136 -4.24 12.14 -9.61
N GLY A 137 -3.07 12.09 -10.27
CA GLY A 137 -2.25 13.27 -10.50
C GLY A 137 -1.70 13.91 -9.22
N ILE A 138 -1.57 13.14 -8.13
CA ILE A 138 -1.08 13.65 -6.84
C ILE A 138 0.45 13.79 -6.92
N PRO A 139 1.01 15.01 -6.83
CA PRO A 139 2.45 15.21 -6.82
C PRO A 139 3.04 14.71 -5.49
N VAL A 140 4.16 13.99 -5.57
CA VAL A 140 4.86 13.46 -4.39
C VAL A 140 6.32 13.89 -4.41
N ASP A 141 6.73 14.56 -3.33
CA ASP A 141 8.11 15.01 -3.14
C ASP A 141 8.92 14.00 -2.34
N VAL A 142 8.29 13.33 -1.38
CA VAL A 142 8.91 12.33 -0.51
C VAL A 142 7.99 11.13 -0.32
N TYR A 143 8.55 9.93 -0.44
CA TYR A 143 7.91 8.66 -0.12
C TYR A 143 8.40 8.21 1.25
N HIS A 144 7.51 8.15 2.24
CA HIS A 144 7.85 7.64 3.56
C HIS A 144 7.34 6.19 3.70
N LEU A 145 8.28 5.28 3.92
CA LEU A 145 8.04 3.84 4.07
C LEU A 145 8.01 3.49 5.56
N ASN A 146 6.82 3.23 6.10
CA ASN A 146 6.68 2.83 7.49
C ASN A 146 6.80 1.31 7.62
N GLU A 147 7.92 0.87 8.19
CA GLU A 147 8.28 -0.54 8.39
C GLU A 147 8.55 -1.32 7.08
N GLY A 148 9.22 -2.46 7.17
CA GLY A 148 9.70 -3.25 6.03
C GLY A 148 8.59 -3.74 5.08
N HIS A 149 7.34 -3.80 5.54
CA HIS A 149 6.18 -4.20 4.74
C HIS A 149 5.87 -3.22 3.59
N THR A 150 6.46 -2.03 3.60
CA THR A 150 6.25 -1.01 2.55
C THR A 150 7.40 -0.93 1.55
N ALA A 151 8.40 -1.83 1.67
CA ALA A 151 9.61 -1.81 0.84
C ALA A 151 9.35 -2.01 -0.66
N MET A 152 8.23 -2.66 -1.04
CA MET A 152 7.90 -2.90 -2.45
C MET A 152 7.58 -1.61 -3.22
N VAL A 153 7.42 -0.47 -2.54
CA VAL A 153 7.28 0.84 -3.21
C VAL A 153 8.50 1.11 -4.08
N LEU A 154 9.68 0.67 -3.64
CA LEU A 154 10.93 0.85 -4.35
C LEU A 154 10.97 0.14 -5.71
N LEU A 155 10.23 -0.97 -5.88
CA LEU A 155 10.13 -1.66 -7.16
C LEU A 155 9.41 -0.81 -8.20
N GLU A 156 8.26 -0.23 -7.82
CA GLU A 156 7.48 0.60 -8.73
C GLU A 156 8.15 1.95 -9.00
N LEU A 157 8.80 2.57 -8.00
CA LEU A 157 9.57 3.79 -8.21
C LEU A 157 10.81 3.57 -9.06
N GLY A 158 11.56 2.50 -8.81
CA GLY A 158 12.76 2.14 -9.58
C GLY A 158 12.43 1.84 -11.04
N ARG A 159 11.25 1.26 -11.31
CA ARG A 159 10.70 1.08 -12.65
C ARG A 159 10.46 2.42 -13.37
N GLU A 160 9.91 3.41 -12.67
CA GLU A 160 9.61 4.72 -13.26
C GLU A 160 10.89 5.54 -13.51
N ASN A 161 11.70 5.70 -12.48
CA ASN A 161 12.92 6.49 -12.51
C ASN A 161 13.79 6.18 -11.29
N GLN A 162 15.02 5.71 -11.52
CA GLN A 162 15.97 5.40 -10.46
C GLN A 162 16.26 6.58 -9.51
N GLU A 163 16.13 7.83 -9.97
CA GLU A 163 16.32 9.01 -9.12
C GLU A 163 15.18 9.21 -8.10
N LEU A 164 13.99 8.64 -8.33
CA LEU A 164 12.89 8.68 -7.37
C LEU A 164 13.22 7.91 -6.09
N TYR A 165 14.12 6.93 -6.14
CA TYR A 165 14.65 6.25 -4.96
C TYR A 165 15.25 7.23 -3.95
N ARG A 166 15.90 8.30 -4.43
CA ARG A 166 16.50 9.33 -3.55
C ARG A 166 15.46 10.17 -2.80
N ARG A 167 14.19 10.08 -3.20
CA ARG A 167 13.06 10.72 -2.54
C ARG A 167 12.40 9.81 -1.50
N THR A 168 13.00 8.67 -1.19
CA THR A 168 12.45 7.71 -0.23
C THR A 168 13.14 7.84 1.13
N VAL A 169 12.33 7.89 2.19
CA VAL A 169 12.75 7.79 3.58
C VAL A 169 12.06 6.57 4.17
N ALA A 170 12.78 5.76 4.94
CA ALA A 170 12.22 4.57 5.57
C ALA A 170 12.44 4.62 7.09
N THR A 171 11.42 4.21 7.84
CA THR A 171 11.49 4.08 9.30
C THR A 171 11.30 2.61 9.68
N LYS A 172 12.21 2.09 10.50
CA LYS A 172 12.16 0.72 11.06
C LYS A 172 11.86 0.83 12.56
N HIS A 173 10.81 0.17 13.02
CA HIS A 173 10.44 0.18 14.45
C HIS A 173 10.90 -1.08 15.16
N THR A 174 11.19 -2.14 14.40
CA THR A 174 11.70 -3.38 14.97
C THR A 174 13.22 -3.47 14.97
N ILE A 175 13.78 -3.64 16.17
CA ILE A 175 15.21 -3.86 16.40
C ILE A 175 15.63 -5.29 16.02
N PHE A 176 14.73 -6.26 16.15
CA PHE A 176 14.99 -7.66 15.84
C PHE A 176 14.83 -7.95 14.34
N PHE A 177 15.81 -8.65 13.76
CA PHE A 177 15.78 -9.09 12.36
C PHE A 177 14.56 -9.97 12.00
N GLY A 178 13.88 -10.56 12.98
CA GLY A 178 12.79 -11.53 12.80
C GLY A 178 11.37 -10.97 12.60
N ALA A 179 11.14 -9.67 12.78
CA ALA A 179 9.78 -9.10 12.73
C ALA A 179 9.38 -8.59 11.33
N GLY A 180 9.83 -9.28 10.28
CA GLY A 180 9.48 -8.96 8.90
C GLY A 180 8.98 -10.18 8.15
N LEU A 181 8.47 -9.95 6.95
CA LEU A 181 8.11 -11.02 6.04
C LEU A 181 9.39 -11.72 5.55
N HIS A 182 9.63 -12.94 6.04
CA HIS A 182 10.74 -13.79 5.59
C HIS A 182 10.28 -14.73 4.49
N LEU A 183 10.75 -14.45 3.27
CA LEU A 183 10.51 -15.23 2.07
C LEU A 183 11.80 -15.91 1.62
N THR A 184 11.66 -17.16 1.19
CA THR A 184 12.67 -17.81 0.36
C THR A 184 12.72 -17.15 -1.02
N PRO A 185 13.85 -17.27 -1.76
CA PRO A 185 13.92 -16.80 -3.15
C PRO A 185 12.81 -17.37 -4.04
N GLY A 186 12.39 -18.62 -3.80
CA GLY A 186 11.29 -19.25 -4.52
C GLY A 186 9.93 -18.60 -4.24
N GLU A 187 9.61 -18.32 -2.97
CA GLU A 187 8.36 -17.63 -2.61
C GLU A 187 8.33 -16.19 -3.17
N LEU A 188 9.45 -15.47 -3.10
CA LEU A 188 9.56 -14.12 -3.68
C LEU A 188 9.40 -14.15 -5.20
N SER A 189 10.08 -15.07 -5.88
CA SER A 189 10.00 -15.23 -7.34
C SER A 189 8.60 -15.64 -7.77
N ALA A 190 7.94 -16.52 -7.02
CA ALA A 190 6.56 -16.90 -7.28
C ALA A 190 5.62 -15.69 -7.17
N GLY A 191 5.71 -14.92 -6.09
CA GLY A 191 4.85 -13.76 -5.85
C GLY A 191 5.08 -12.60 -6.82
N LEU A 192 6.29 -12.48 -7.40
CA LEU A 192 6.63 -11.44 -8.37
C LEU A 192 6.71 -11.95 -9.82
N SER A 193 6.34 -13.20 -10.12
CA SER A 193 6.69 -13.84 -11.40
C SER A 193 6.25 -13.05 -12.64
N LEU A 194 5.02 -12.55 -12.67
CA LEU A 194 4.51 -11.71 -13.76
C LEU A 194 5.22 -10.35 -13.82
N PHE A 195 5.46 -9.74 -12.65
CA PHE A 195 6.20 -8.48 -12.55
C PHE A 195 7.63 -8.63 -13.11
N LEU A 196 8.36 -9.66 -12.69
CA LEU A 196 9.71 -9.96 -13.15
C LEU A 196 9.77 -10.22 -14.64
N LYS A 197 8.87 -11.07 -15.15
CA LYS A 197 8.76 -11.37 -16.57
C LYS A 197 8.48 -10.12 -17.40
N LYS A 198 7.57 -9.26 -16.94
CA LYS A 198 7.19 -8.02 -17.64
C LYS A 198 8.37 -7.05 -17.78
N TYR A 199 9.28 -7.01 -16.82
CA TYR A 199 10.42 -6.09 -16.80
C TYR A 199 11.77 -6.76 -17.07
N GLY A 200 11.79 -8.03 -17.46
CA GLY A 200 13.02 -8.76 -17.80
C GLY A 200 14.00 -8.92 -16.62
N MET A 201 13.47 -9.04 -15.40
CA MET A 201 14.25 -9.26 -14.19
C MET A 201 14.29 -10.75 -13.83
N ASP A 202 15.38 -11.21 -13.24
CA ASP A 202 15.53 -12.57 -12.72
C ASP A 202 16.24 -12.53 -11.36
N PHE A 203 15.59 -13.05 -10.32
CA PHE A 203 16.16 -13.16 -8.97
C PHE A 203 16.79 -14.53 -8.70
N ALA A 204 16.68 -15.48 -9.64
CA ALA A 204 17.25 -16.82 -9.54
C ALA A 204 18.64 -16.96 -10.21
N ALA A 205 19.17 -15.88 -10.77
CA ALA A 205 20.48 -15.80 -11.43
C ALA A 205 21.64 -15.54 -10.47
#